data_AF-A0A0G0Y5R0-F1
#
_entry.id   AF-A0A0G0Y5R0-F1
#
_cell.length_a   1.000
_cell.length_b   1.000
_cell.length_c   1.000
_cell.angle_alpha   90.00
_cell.angle_beta   90.00
_cell.angle_gamma   90.00
#
_symmetry.space_group_name_H-M   'P 1'
#
loop_
_entity.id
_entity.type
_entity.pdbx_description
1 polymer ?
#
loop_
_entity_poly.entity_id
_entity_poly.type
_entity_poly.pdbx_seq_one_letter_code
_entity_poly.pdbx_strand_id
1 'polypeptide(L)'
;MEGKQGFDPNEDPEKVMKSFESIPDWRNNKTIKRIFKIDLQGLKDSMAVIVLLPGGKSTHLEAGIAYGLNKKLILIGEQKETESLYLIFKEVFPSVPSFLKTVR
;
A
#
# COMPACT_ATOMS: atom_id res chain seq x y z
N MET A 1 12.46 12.27 21.61
CA MET A 1 10.99 12.16 21.55
C MET A 1 10.67 10.84 20.90
N GLU A 2 10.29 9.85 21.70
CA GLU A 2 9.88 8.53 21.20
C GLU A 2 8.50 8.70 20.56
N GLY A 3 8.43 8.66 19.23
CA GLY A 3 7.17 8.77 18.51
C GLY A 3 6.31 7.55 18.78
N LYS A 4 5.02 7.77 19.08
CA LYS A 4 4.00 6.71 19.20
C LYS A 4 4.12 5.74 18.01
N GLN A 5 4.22 4.44 18.30
CA GLN A 5 4.16 3.40 17.29
C GLN A 5 2.69 3.19 16.89
N GLY A 6 2.41 3.37 15.60
CA GLY A 6 1.14 2.96 14.98
C GLY A 6 0.14 4.10 14.75
N PHE A 7 -0.85 3.77 13.91
CA PHE A 7 -2.02 4.58 13.62
C PHE A 7 -2.88 4.73 14.88
N ASP A 8 -3.11 5.96 15.34
CA ASP A 8 -4.12 6.25 16.35
C ASP A 8 -5.47 6.35 15.63
N PRO A 9 -6.42 5.42 15.85
CA PRO A 9 -7.70 5.42 15.14
C PRO A 9 -8.57 6.64 15.47
N ASN A 10 -8.20 7.43 16.48
CA ASN A 10 -8.89 8.65 16.85
C ASN A 10 -8.29 9.91 16.18
N GLU A 11 -7.13 9.78 15.52
CA GLU A 11 -6.55 10.89 14.75
C GLU A 11 -7.16 10.98 13.36
N ASP A 12 -7.33 12.21 12.86
CA ASP A 12 -7.76 12.47 11.49
C ASP A 12 -6.72 11.95 10.49
N PRO A 13 -7.02 10.92 9.68
CA PRO A 13 -6.05 10.30 8.76
C PRO A 13 -5.49 11.29 7.74
N GLU A 14 -6.30 12.24 7.27
CA GLU A 14 -5.88 13.26 6.31
C GLU A 14 -4.86 14.21 6.93
N LYS A 15 -5.06 14.58 8.19
CA LYS A 15 -4.13 15.43 8.93
C LYS A 15 -2.80 14.71 9.18
N VAL A 16 -2.85 13.44 9.56
CA VAL A 16 -1.64 12.61 9.76
C VAL A 16 -0.86 12.48 8.45
N MET A 17 -1.56 12.20 7.34
CA MET A 17 -0.93 12.09 6.03
C MET A 17 -0.29 13.41 5.59
N LYS A 18 -1.00 14.53 5.70
CA LYS A 18 -0.44 15.87 5.38
C LYS A 18 0.81 16.18 6.20
N SER A 19 0.83 15.81 7.49
CA SER A 19 2.01 15.99 8.32
C SER A 19 3.17 15.10 7.87
N PHE A 20 2.90 13.87 7.46
CA PHE A 20 3.90 12.94 6.94
C PHE A 20 4.51 13.45 5.61
N GLU A 21 3.67 13.89 4.68
CA GLU A 21 4.08 14.42 3.38
C GLU A 21 4.86 15.74 3.48
N SER A 22 4.69 16.49 4.57
CA SER A 22 5.33 17.79 4.81
C SER A 22 6.67 17.70 5.53
N ILE A 23 7.21 16.50 5.80
CA ILE A 23 8.49 16.34 6.52
C ILE A 23 9.65 16.90 5.67
N PRO A 24 10.39 17.93 6.15
CA PRO A 24 11.55 18.45 5.46
C PRO A 24 12.71 17.45 5.52
N ASP A 25 13.54 17.44 4.48
CA ASP A 25 14.65 16.48 4.30
C ASP A 25 14.27 15.03 4.66
N TRP A 26 13.08 14.60 4.22
CA TRP A 26 12.54 13.26 4.51
C TRP A 26 13.49 12.13 4.10
N ARG A 27 14.37 12.36 3.11
CA ARG A 27 15.38 11.40 2.64
C ARG A 27 16.40 11.04 3.72
N ASN A 28 16.70 11.94 4.65
CA ASN A 28 17.62 11.69 5.76
C ASN A 28 16.91 11.46 7.09
N ASN A 29 15.59 11.64 7.14
CA ASN A 29 14.79 11.43 8.34
C ASN A 29 14.83 9.97 8.80
N LYS A 30 15.27 9.73 10.05
CA LYS A 30 15.42 8.38 10.62
C LYS A 30 14.10 7.63 10.72
N THR A 31 13.00 8.33 11.01
CA THR A 31 11.65 7.75 11.11
C THR A 31 11.18 7.29 9.74
N ILE A 32 11.36 8.10 8.69
CA ILE A 32 11.00 7.73 7.32
C ILE A 32 11.81 6.51 6.85
N LYS A 33 13.12 6.50 7.10
CA LYS A 33 13.96 5.32 6.78
C LYS A 33 13.52 4.07 7.54
N ARG A 34 13.02 4.20 8.78
CA ARG A 34 12.50 3.08 9.56
C ARG A 34 11.18 2.56 8.98
N ILE A 35 10.24 3.46 8.64
CA ILE A 35 8.96 3.11 8.01
C ILE A 35 9.22 2.36 6.71
N PHE A 36 10.05 2.92 5.82
CA PHE A 36 10.46 2.26 4.58
C PHE A 36 10.97 0.82 4.78
N LYS A 37 11.81 0.59 5.80
CA LYS A 37 12.34 -0.74 6.09
C LYS A 37 11.25 -1.70 6.58
N ILE A 38 10.35 -1.23 7.42
CA ILE A 38 9.24 -2.03 7.95
C ILE A 38 8.28 -2.41 6.82
N ASP A 39 7.87 -1.44 6.01
CA ASP A 39 6.92 -1.66 4.91
C ASP A 39 7.51 -2.61 3.86
N LEU A 40 8.76 -2.38 3.46
CA LEU A 40 9.44 -3.26 2.49
C LEU A 40 9.64 -4.68 3.04
N GLN A 41 9.90 -4.84 4.34
CA GLN A 41 10.04 -6.15 4.94
C GLN A 41 8.69 -6.87 5.01
N GLY A 42 7.61 -6.17 5.42
CA GLY A 42 6.26 -6.72 5.39
C GLY A 42 5.84 -7.16 3.98
N LEU A 43 6.20 -6.37 2.95
CA LEU A 43 5.96 -6.73 1.56
C LEU A 43 6.70 -8.02 1.16
N LYS A 44 7.97 -8.16 1.57
CA LYS A 44 8.78 -9.36 1.31
C LYS A 44 8.27 -10.59 2.03
N ASP A 45 7.79 -10.44 3.26
CA ASP A 45 7.30 -11.54 4.09
C ASP A 45 5.86 -11.96 3.75
N SER A 46 5.12 -11.10 3.04
CA SER A 46 3.75 -11.40 2.61
C SER A 46 3.69 -12.54 1.58
N MET A 47 2.61 -13.31 1.60
CA MET A 47 2.30 -14.30 0.57
C MET A 47 1.57 -13.68 -0.63
N ALA A 48 0.74 -12.67 -0.36
CA ALA A 48 -0.07 -11.97 -1.33
C ALA A 48 -0.17 -10.49 -0.98
N VAL A 49 -0.38 -9.66 -1.99
CA VAL A 49 -0.61 -8.22 -1.86
C VAL A 49 -1.97 -7.90 -2.47
N ILE A 50 -2.79 -7.23 -1.69
CA ILE A 50 -4.12 -6.76 -2.09
C ILE A 50 -4.05 -5.26 -2.27
N VAL A 51 -4.36 -4.79 -3.48
CA VAL A 51 -4.45 -3.36 -3.81
C VAL A 51 -5.92 -2.96 -3.81
N LEU A 52 -6.28 -1.98 -2.98
CA LEU A 52 -7.60 -1.39 -2.92
C LEU A 52 -7.60 -0.01 -3.60
N LEU A 53 -8.46 0.18 -4.59
CA LEU A 53 -8.62 1.45 -5.30
C LEU A 53 -9.70 2.35 -4.66
N PRO A 54 -9.54 3.69 -4.72
CA PRO A 54 -8.39 4.40 -5.29
C PRO A 54 -7.13 4.27 -4.41
N GLY A 55 -5.99 4.03 -5.06
CA GLY A 55 -4.67 3.93 -4.42
C GLY A 55 -3.81 5.16 -4.68
N GLY A 56 -2.85 5.41 -3.79
CA GLY A 56 -1.86 6.47 -3.98
C GLY A 56 -0.66 6.04 -4.79
N LYS A 57 0.27 6.97 -5.06
CA LYS A 57 1.53 6.70 -5.79
C LYS A 57 2.32 5.52 -5.20
N SER A 58 2.43 5.45 -3.87
CA SER A 58 3.15 4.37 -3.18
C SER A 58 2.50 3.00 -3.41
N THR A 59 1.16 2.93 -3.45
CA THR A 59 0.41 1.69 -3.68
C THR A 59 0.81 1.02 -5.01
N HIS A 60 0.95 1.81 -6.08
CA HIS A 60 1.35 1.28 -7.39
C HIS A 60 2.83 0.87 -7.43
N LEU A 61 3.71 1.59 -6.74
CA LEU A 61 5.13 1.21 -6.60
C LEU A 61 5.28 -0.11 -5.85
N GLU A 62 4.53 -0.29 -4.76
CA GLU A 62 4.54 -1.54 -3.98
C GLU A 62 3.97 -2.72 -4.78
N ALA A 63 2.93 -2.50 -5.59
CA ALA A 63 2.43 -3.53 -6.51
C ALA A 63 3.51 -3.96 -7.52
N GLY A 64 4.28 -3.02 -8.07
CA GLY A 64 5.40 -3.31 -8.95
C GLY A 64 6.52 -4.09 -8.26
N ILE A 65 6.90 -3.71 -7.04
CA ILE A 65 7.91 -4.44 -6.24
C ILE A 65 7.41 -5.86 -5.95
N ALA A 66 6.15 -6.00 -5.54
CA ALA A 66 5.53 -7.29 -5.24
C ALA A 66 5.47 -8.21 -6.48
N TYR A 67 5.18 -7.65 -7.66
CA TYR A 67 5.28 -8.39 -8.93
C TYR A 67 6.70 -8.91 -9.16
N GLY A 68 7.71 -8.05 -8.99
CA GLY A 68 9.12 -8.44 -9.11
C GLY A 68 9.58 -9.50 -8.09
N LEU A 69 8.88 -9.61 -6.96
CA LEU A 69 9.09 -10.64 -5.92
C LEU A 69 8.23 -11.89 -6.12
N ASN A 70 7.57 -12.05 -7.28
CA ASN A 70 6.66 -13.15 -7.60
C ASN A 70 5.52 -13.33 -6.59
N LYS A 71 5.04 -12.24 -5.98
CA LYS A 71 3.91 -12.29 -5.04
C LYS A 71 2.60 -12.42 -5.80
N LYS A 72 1.62 -13.08 -5.17
CA LYS A 72 0.24 -13.08 -5.64
C LYS A 72 -0.33 -11.66 -5.53
N LEU A 73 -0.84 -11.12 -6.63
CA LEU A 73 -1.41 -9.78 -6.70
C LEU A 73 -2.92 -9.82 -6.94
N ILE A 74 -3.66 -9.18 -6.05
CA ILE A 74 -5.11 -9.06 -6.08
C ILE A 74 -5.49 -7.59 -6.16
N LEU A 75 -6.37 -7.22 -7.08
CA LEU A 75 -6.91 -5.86 -7.20
C LEU A 75 -8.36 -5.85 -6.71
N ILE A 76 -8.73 -4.83 -5.93
CA ILE A 76 -10.11 -4.53 -5.54
C ILE A 76 -10.44 -3.10 -6.00
N GLY A 77 -11.49 -2.97 -6.80
CA GLY A 77 -11.91 -1.71 -7.42
C GLY A 77 -11.66 -1.68 -8.93
N GLU A 78 -11.92 -0.53 -9.55
CA GLU A 78 -11.92 -0.36 -11.01
C GLU A 78 -10.83 0.62 -11.46
N GLN A 79 -10.02 0.21 -12.43
CA GLN A 79 -9.11 1.06 -13.20
C GLN A 79 -9.78 1.34 -14.55
N LYS A 80 -10.15 2.59 -14.80
CA LYS A 80 -11.03 2.96 -15.92
C LYS A 80 -10.26 3.22 -17.21
N GLU A 81 -9.07 3.76 -17.08
CA GLU A 81 -8.19 4.07 -18.20
C GLU A 81 -7.33 2.86 -18.57
N THR A 82 -6.91 2.79 -19.83
CA THR A 82 -5.94 1.79 -20.28
C THR A 82 -4.60 2.01 -19.57
N GLU A 83 -4.19 1.05 -18.75
CA GLU A 83 -2.88 1.03 -18.11
C GLU A 83 -2.27 -0.37 -18.22
N SER A 84 -1.19 -0.49 -19.00
CA SER A 84 -0.55 -1.76 -19.30
C SER A 84 -0.01 -2.48 -18.05
N LEU A 85 0.45 -1.71 -17.05
CA LEU A 85 1.01 -2.30 -15.83
C LEU A 85 -0.05 -2.99 -14.97
N TYR A 86 -1.34 -2.75 -15.18
CA TYR A 86 -2.39 -3.45 -14.43
C TYR A 86 -2.54 -4.92 -14.85
N LEU A 87 -1.88 -5.36 -15.93
CA LEU A 87 -1.82 -6.77 -16.33
C LEU A 87 -1.06 -7.66 -15.31
N ILE A 88 -0.38 -7.07 -14.33
CA ILE A 88 0.25 -7.79 -13.21
C ILE A 88 -0.79 -8.43 -12.27
N PHE A 89 -2.01 -7.89 -12.20
CA PHE A 89 -3.09 -8.42 -11.37
C PHE A 89 -3.79 -9.56 -12.11
N LYS A 90 -3.78 -10.76 -11.52
CA LYS A 90 -4.48 -11.93 -12.08
C LYS A 90 -5.84 -12.18 -11.45
N GLU A 91 -6.06 -11.61 -10.27
CA GLU A 91 -7.34 -11.65 -9.57
C GLU A 91 -7.82 -10.22 -9.36
N VAL A 92 -8.98 -9.89 -9.92
CA VAL A 92 -9.57 -8.55 -9.88
C VAL A 92 -11.00 -8.66 -9.40
N PHE A 93 -11.35 -7.86 -8.40
CA PHE A 93 -12.65 -7.82 -7.77
C PHE A 93 -13.24 -6.42 -7.88
N PRO A 94 -14.52 -6.25 -8.26
CA PRO A 94 -15.12 -4.92 -8.38
C PRO A 94 -15.32 -4.22 -7.03
N SER A 95 -15.34 -4.96 -5.92
CA SER A 95 -15.62 -4.41 -4.59
C SER A 95 -15.10 -5.29 -3.45
N VAL A 96 -14.90 -4.69 -2.28
CA VAL A 96 -14.51 -5.42 -1.06
C VAL A 96 -15.50 -6.56 -0.73
N PRO A 97 -16.84 -6.37 -0.77
CA PRO A 97 -17.78 -7.47 -0.56
C PRO A 97 -17.62 -8.64 -1.54
N SER A 98 -17.29 -8.36 -2.81
CA SER A 98 -17.07 -9.44 -3.79
C SER A 98 -15.80 -10.25 -3.49
N PHE A 99 -14.74 -9.58 -3.03
CA PHE A 99 -13.52 -10.23 -2.59
C PHE A 99 -13.75 -11.07 -1.32
N LEU A 100 -14.46 -10.53 -0.32
CA LEU A 100 -14.72 -11.22 0.95
C LEU A 100 -15.48 -12.54 0.78
N LYS A 101 -16.28 -12.70 -0.28
CA LYS A 101 -16.94 -13.99 -0.60
C LYS A 101 -15.95 -15.11 -0.98
N THR A 102 -14.71 -14.77 -1.33
CA THR A 102 -13.67 -15.72 -1.73
C THR A 102 -12.76 -16.13 -0.57
N VAL A 103 -12.76 -15.36 0.51
CA VAL A 103 -12.00 -15.65 1.73
C VAL A 103 -12.88 -16.54 2.61
N ARG A 104 -12.36 -17.71 2.98
CA ARG A 104 -13.04 -18.69 3.85
C ARG A 104 -12.48 -18.62 5.26
#